data_AF-A0AAV7DVW0-F1
#
_entry.id   AF-A0AAV7DVW0-F1
#
_cell.length_a   1.000
_cell.length_b   1.000
_cell.length_c   1.000
_cell.angle_alpha   90.00
_cell.angle_beta   90.00
_cell.angle_gamma   90.00
#
_symmetry.space_group_name_H-M   'P 1'
#
loop_
_entity.id
_entity.type
_entity.pdbx_description
1 polymer ?
#
loop_
_entity_poly.entity_id
_entity_poly.type
_entity_poly.pdbx_seq_one_letter_code
_entity_poly.pdbx_strand_id
1 'polypeptide(L)'
;MALRAPVLFFFQSQKLPSLVLQSKMNQQRSSRVYMISTHATDLDPSEATNYVRKSLKNPRFEVTHSMPPEKIELFKSLEGWAEETILPILKPVEQCWQPQDLLPDPASEGFMDQVRDLRDRSREIPDEYFVCLVGDMITEEALPTYQTMLNTFDGIRDETGGSFTPWAIWTRAWTAEENRHGDLLNKYISTCQEE
;
A
#
# COMPACT_ATOMS: atom_id res chain seq x y z
N MET A 1 28.96 -3.48 20.20
CA MET A 1 27.62 -4.01 20.50
C MET A 1 26.86 -4.03 19.18
N ALA A 2 26.77 -5.19 18.54
CA ALA A 2 26.36 -5.33 17.15
C ALA A 2 24.84 -5.14 17.01
N LEU A 3 24.43 -4.14 16.22
CA LEU A 3 23.03 -3.88 15.89
C LEU A 3 22.57 -4.89 14.83
N ARG A 4 21.58 -5.72 15.19
CA ARG A 4 20.85 -6.58 14.26
C ARG A 4 19.88 -5.70 13.46
N ALA A 5 20.04 -5.69 12.14
CA ALA A 5 19.11 -5.05 11.20
C ALA A 5 17.75 -5.79 11.19
N PRO A 6 16.61 -5.07 11.09
CA PRO A 6 15.32 -5.71 10.85
C PRO A 6 15.19 -6.13 9.39
N VAL A 7 14.58 -7.28 9.20
CA VAL A 7 14.39 -8.00 7.94
C VAL A 7 13.44 -7.22 7.02
N LEU A 8 13.97 -6.74 5.89
CA LEU A 8 13.18 -6.35 4.72
C LEU A 8 12.48 -7.62 4.18
N PHE A 9 11.15 -7.62 4.14
CA PHE A 9 10.40 -8.68 3.47
C PHE A 9 10.60 -8.59 1.95
N PHE A 10 11.63 -9.28 1.46
CA PHE A 10 11.74 -9.65 0.06
C PHE A 10 10.86 -10.87 -0.22
N PHE A 11 9.93 -10.76 -1.16
CA PHE A 11 9.25 -11.92 -1.74
C PHE A 11 10.25 -12.71 -2.60
N GLN A 12 10.86 -13.75 -2.03
CA GLN A 12 11.73 -14.68 -2.76
C GLN A 12 11.00 -16.02 -2.99
N SER A 13 10.71 -16.33 -4.26
CA SER A 13 10.08 -17.58 -4.67
C SER A 13 11.07 -18.75 -4.52
N GLN A 14 10.81 -19.67 -3.57
CA GLN A 14 11.56 -20.92 -3.48
C GLN A 14 10.99 -21.97 -4.43
N LYS A 15 11.84 -22.54 -5.29
CA LYS A 15 11.52 -23.71 -6.13
C LYS A 15 11.68 -25.01 -5.32
N LEU A 16 10.66 -25.85 -5.32
CA LEU A 16 10.71 -27.26 -4.90
C LEU A 16 10.28 -28.17 -6.08
N PRO A 17 10.75 -29.44 -6.12
CA PRO A 17 10.81 -30.26 -7.34
C PRO A 17 9.47 -30.85 -7.79
N SER A 18 9.32 -30.98 -9.11
CA SER A 18 8.10 -31.38 -9.81
C SER A 18 7.75 -32.86 -9.62
N LEU A 19 6.59 -33.13 -9.02
CA LEU A 19 5.83 -34.36 -9.23
C LEU A 19 4.73 -34.07 -10.26
N VAL A 20 4.82 -34.75 -11.40
CA VAL A 20 3.88 -34.62 -12.53
C VAL A 20 2.57 -35.31 -12.16
N LEU A 21 1.50 -34.52 -11.98
CA LEU A 21 0.12 -34.97 -12.13
C LEU A 21 -0.57 -34.07 -13.14
N GLN A 22 -0.84 -34.59 -14.34
CA GLN A 22 -1.65 -33.93 -15.34
C GLN A 22 -3.10 -33.84 -14.86
N SER A 23 -3.56 -32.61 -14.60
CA SER A 23 -4.97 -32.30 -14.43
C SER A 23 -5.32 -31.07 -15.28
N LYS A 24 -6.48 -31.15 -15.94
CA LYS A 24 -6.95 -30.28 -17.02
C LYS A 24 -6.91 -28.80 -16.59
N MET A 25 -6.10 -28.00 -17.28
CA MET A 25 -6.00 -26.56 -17.07
C MET A 25 -7.31 -25.87 -17.47
N ASN A 26 -8.10 -25.48 -16.48
CA ASN A 26 -9.05 -24.38 -16.62
C ASN A 26 -8.25 -23.09 -16.40
N GLN A 27 -8.11 -22.29 -17.46
CA GLN A 27 -7.24 -21.11 -17.50
C GLN A 27 -7.89 -19.96 -16.72
N GLN A 28 -7.77 -19.96 -15.39
CA GLN A 28 -8.09 -18.78 -14.58
C GLN A 28 -7.00 -17.74 -14.80
N ARG A 29 -7.38 -16.63 -15.46
CA ARG A 29 -6.51 -15.50 -15.77
C ARG A 29 -6.09 -14.81 -14.46
N SER A 30 -4.78 -14.77 -14.23
CA SER A 30 -4.15 -13.93 -13.20
C SER A 30 -4.55 -12.47 -13.38
N SER A 31 -4.96 -11.82 -12.29
CA SER A 31 -5.18 -10.37 -12.23
C SER A 31 -3.86 -9.65 -12.44
N ARG A 32 -3.62 -9.11 -13.64
CA ARG A 32 -2.53 -8.16 -13.89
C ARG A 32 -2.99 -6.76 -13.50
N VAL A 33 -2.32 -6.19 -12.50
CA VAL A 33 -2.33 -4.74 -12.24
C VAL A 33 -1.48 -4.09 -13.34
N TYR A 34 -2.01 -3.05 -13.99
CA TYR A 34 -1.29 -2.30 -15.02
C TYR A 34 -1.01 -0.90 -14.48
N MET A 35 0.26 -0.51 -14.45
CA MET A 35 0.68 0.87 -14.28
C MET A 35 0.31 1.67 -15.54
N ILE A 36 -0.20 2.89 -15.35
CA ILE A 36 -0.43 3.84 -16.45
C ILE A 36 0.95 4.24 -16.99
N SER A 37 1.17 4.00 -18.29
CA SER A 37 2.39 4.38 -18.98
C SER A 37 2.50 5.91 -19.08
N THR A 38 3.67 6.44 -18.76
CA THR A 38 4.02 7.87 -18.85
C THR A 38 4.23 8.39 -20.27
N HIS A 39 3.91 7.62 -21.32
CA HIS A 39 3.96 8.11 -22.71
C HIS A 39 2.87 9.16 -23.07
N ALA A 40 2.10 9.65 -22.10
CA ALA A 40 1.05 10.63 -22.32
C ALA A 40 1.52 12.09 -22.36
N THR A 41 2.82 12.37 -22.19
CA THR A 41 3.35 13.75 -22.14
C THR A 41 3.42 14.45 -23.50
N ASP A 42 3.31 13.70 -24.61
CA ASP A 42 3.41 14.24 -25.98
C ASP A 42 2.07 14.27 -26.75
N LEU A 43 0.95 13.95 -26.09
CA LEU A 43 -0.35 13.94 -26.73
C LEU A 43 -1.03 15.30 -26.64
N ASP A 44 -1.60 15.75 -27.75
CA ASP A 44 -2.51 16.90 -27.78
C ASP A 44 -3.61 16.72 -26.70
N PRO A 45 -3.96 17.75 -25.91
CA PRO A 45 -4.98 17.64 -24.85
C PRO A 45 -6.30 16.98 -25.30
N SER A 46 -6.69 17.12 -26.57
CA SER A 46 -7.87 16.46 -27.13
C SER A 46 -7.68 14.95 -27.37
N GLU A 47 -6.47 14.52 -27.72
CA GLU A 47 -6.10 13.11 -27.85
C GLU A 47 -5.92 12.44 -26.48
N ALA A 48 -5.32 13.14 -25.52
CA ALA A 48 -5.21 12.65 -24.15
C ALA A 48 -6.59 12.42 -23.51
N THR A 49 -7.52 13.37 -23.67
CA THR A 49 -8.92 13.20 -23.21
C THR A 49 -9.64 12.07 -23.92
N ASN A 50 -9.40 11.87 -25.23
CA ASN A 50 -9.98 10.76 -25.96
C ASN A 50 -9.36 9.41 -25.59
N TYR A 51 -8.06 9.34 -25.27
CA TYR A 51 -7.39 8.14 -24.78
C TYR A 51 -7.92 7.73 -23.40
N VAL A 52 -8.02 8.68 -22.47
CA VAL A 52 -8.63 8.45 -21.15
C VAL A 52 -10.09 8.00 -21.31
N ARG A 53 -10.88 8.70 -22.13
CA ARG A 53 -12.28 8.32 -22.42
C ARG A 53 -12.38 6.93 -23.04
N LYS A 54 -11.45 6.55 -23.92
CA LYS A 54 -11.43 5.23 -24.58
C LYS A 54 -10.99 4.12 -23.62
N SER A 55 -10.04 4.39 -22.74
CA SER A 55 -9.64 3.47 -21.66
C SER A 55 -10.75 3.26 -20.64
N LEU A 56 -11.50 4.31 -20.28
CA LEU A 56 -12.68 4.23 -19.42
C LEU A 56 -13.86 3.51 -20.09
N LYS A 57 -13.92 3.52 -21.44
CA LYS A 57 -14.95 2.84 -22.25
C LYS A 57 -14.64 1.37 -22.53
N ASN A 58 -13.58 0.81 -21.97
CA ASN A 58 -13.35 -0.63 -22.02
C ASN A 58 -13.76 -1.23 -20.66
N PRO A 59 -15.08 -1.45 -20.41
CA PRO A 59 -15.48 -2.18 -19.24
C PRO A 59 -14.97 -3.60 -19.46
N ARG A 60 -13.81 -3.92 -18.87
CA ARG A 60 -13.63 -5.29 -18.41
C ARG A 60 -14.88 -5.54 -17.58
N PHE A 61 -15.73 -6.48 -18.02
CA PHE A 61 -16.99 -6.82 -17.36
C PHE A 61 -16.75 -6.78 -15.84
N GLU A 62 -17.40 -5.82 -15.18
CA GLU A 62 -17.22 -5.61 -13.77
C GLU A 62 -17.91 -6.77 -13.05
N VAL A 63 -17.11 -7.79 -12.72
CA VAL A 63 -17.58 -8.96 -11.98
C VAL A 63 -17.40 -8.64 -10.50
N THR A 64 -18.50 -8.33 -9.83
CA THR A 64 -18.56 -8.19 -8.38
C THR A 64 -19.08 -9.49 -7.76
N HIS A 65 -18.75 -9.72 -6.49
CA HIS A 65 -19.28 -10.83 -5.69
C HIS A 65 -19.15 -12.21 -6.35
N SER A 66 -17.98 -12.50 -6.93
CA SER A 66 -17.71 -13.80 -7.58
C SER A 66 -17.59 -14.98 -6.60
N MET A 67 -17.50 -14.69 -5.29
CA MET A 67 -17.46 -15.70 -4.24
C MET A 67 -18.88 -16.24 -3.98
N PRO A 68 -19.10 -17.56 -3.99
CA PRO A 68 -20.38 -18.14 -3.62
C PRO A 68 -20.78 -17.74 -2.18
N PRO A 69 -22.05 -17.33 -1.94
CA PRO A 69 -22.48 -16.82 -0.63
C PRO A 69 -22.23 -17.79 0.53
N GLU A 70 -22.30 -19.10 0.30
CA GLU A 70 -22.03 -20.11 1.32
C GLU A 70 -20.60 -20.08 1.86
N LYS A 71 -19.65 -19.50 1.10
CA LYS A 71 -18.26 -19.35 1.54
C LYS A 71 -18.05 -18.15 2.46
N ILE A 72 -19.00 -17.23 2.57
CA ILE A 72 -18.92 -16.10 3.51
C ILE A 72 -18.89 -16.61 4.95
N GLU A 73 -19.65 -17.66 5.25
CA GLU A 73 -19.69 -18.29 6.58
C GLU A 73 -18.32 -18.87 7.01
N LEU A 74 -17.44 -19.19 6.05
CA LEU A 74 -16.06 -19.60 6.36
C LEU A 74 -15.32 -18.48 7.09
N PHE A 75 -15.40 -17.24 6.62
CA PHE A 75 -14.71 -16.09 7.23
C PHE A 75 -15.25 -15.79 8.62
N LYS A 76 -16.56 -15.97 8.84
CA LYS A 76 -17.15 -15.90 10.17
C LYS A 76 -16.59 -16.99 11.09
N SER A 77 -16.48 -18.22 10.60
CA SER A 77 -15.91 -19.33 11.39
C SER A 77 -14.43 -19.14 11.75
N LEU A 78 -13.72 -18.30 10.97
CA LEU A 78 -12.30 -18.00 11.16
C LEU A 78 -12.05 -16.78 12.05
N GLU A 79 -13.07 -16.09 12.55
CA GLU A 79 -12.89 -14.88 13.36
C GLU A 79 -12.03 -15.13 14.61
N GLY A 80 -12.31 -16.20 15.37
CA GLY A 80 -11.49 -16.55 16.54
C GLY A 80 -10.02 -16.82 16.17
N TRP A 81 -9.77 -17.49 15.04
CA TRP A 81 -8.41 -17.69 14.55
C TRP A 81 -7.74 -16.36 14.15
N ALA A 82 -8.47 -15.46 13.50
CA ALA A 82 -7.96 -14.15 13.10
C ALA A 82 -7.63 -13.29 14.33
N GLU A 83 -8.46 -13.33 15.36
CA GLU A 83 -8.20 -12.65 16.63
C GLU A 83 -6.93 -13.17 17.32
N GLU A 84 -6.73 -14.49 17.34
CA GLU A 84 -5.58 -15.10 18.02
C GLU A 84 -4.28 -15.05 17.20
N THR A 85 -4.36 -14.99 15.86
CA THR A 85 -3.19 -15.17 14.98
C THR A 85 -2.88 -13.96 14.13
N ILE A 86 -3.89 -13.24 13.64
CA ILE A 86 -3.70 -12.12 12.71
C ILE A 86 -3.59 -10.80 13.46
N LEU A 87 -4.51 -10.50 14.37
CA LEU A 87 -4.46 -9.25 15.14
C LEU A 87 -3.14 -9.07 15.93
N PRO A 88 -2.52 -10.10 16.51
CA PRO A 88 -1.25 -9.93 17.23
C PRO A 88 -0.04 -9.58 16.34
N ILE A 89 -0.17 -9.66 15.02
CA ILE A 89 0.87 -9.21 14.08
C ILE A 89 0.91 -7.67 14.02
N LEU A 90 -0.22 -7.01 14.28
CA LEU A 90 -0.30 -5.55 14.39
C LEU A 90 0.52 -5.09 15.59
N LYS A 91 1.25 -4.00 15.41
CA LYS A 91 2.00 -3.43 16.51
C LYS A 91 1.07 -2.55 17.34
N PRO A 92 1.15 -2.61 18.69
CA PRO A 92 0.51 -1.61 19.54
C PRO A 92 0.95 -0.20 19.12
N VAL A 93 0.04 0.77 19.13
CA VAL A 93 0.29 2.14 18.65
C VAL A 93 1.47 2.78 19.39
N GLU A 94 1.61 2.48 20.68
CA GLU A 94 2.66 2.96 21.57
C GLU A 94 4.05 2.40 21.22
N GLN A 95 4.11 1.33 20.43
CA GLN A 95 5.34 0.70 19.93
C GLN A 95 5.58 0.98 18.45
N CYS A 96 4.66 1.68 17.79
CA CYS A 96 4.80 2.11 16.41
C CYS A 96 5.70 3.34 16.34
N TRP A 97 6.63 3.33 15.38
CA TRP A 97 7.30 4.55 14.96
C TRP A 97 6.26 5.55 14.42
N GLN A 98 6.53 6.84 14.57
CA GLN A 98 5.73 7.92 14.02
C GLN A 98 6.56 8.71 13.00
N PRO A 99 5.95 9.35 11.99
CA PRO A 99 6.69 10.14 11.00
C PRO A 99 7.64 11.16 11.64
N GLN A 100 7.24 11.76 12.77
CA GLN A 100 8.05 12.74 13.50
C GLN A 100 9.35 12.17 14.08
N ASP A 101 9.44 10.85 14.32
CA ASP A 101 10.66 10.20 14.81
C ASP A 101 11.80 10.25 13.78
N LEU A 102 11.47 10.47 12.51
CA LEU A 102 12.39 10.42 11.37
C LEU A 102 12.52 11.77 10.64
N LEU A 103 11.83 12.80 11.12
CA LEU A 103 11.81 14.13 10.52
C LEU A 103 12.43 15.16 11.47
N PRO A 104 12.90 16.32 10.96
CA PRO A 104 13.32 17.43 11.80
C PRO A 104 12.23 17.81 12.81
N ASP A 105 12.62 18.04 14.05
CA ASP A 105 11.70 18.36 15.15
C ASP A 105 11.37 19.86 15.13
N PRO A 106 10.13 20.27 14.77
CA PRO A 106 9.75 21.68 14.69
C PRO A 106 9.70 22.38 16.06
N ALA A 107 9.67 21.62 17.17
CA ALA A 107 9.71 22.18 18.52
C ALA A 107 11.15 22.36 19.04
N SER A 108 12.16 21.87 18.32
CA SER A 108 13.57 21.99 18.70
C SER A 108 14.15 23.35 18.31
N GLU A 109 14.99 23.92 19.17
CA GLU A 109 15.78 25.13 18.84
C GLU A 109 16.68 24.90 17.61
N GLY A 110 17.08 23.65 17.35
CA GLY A 110 17.90 23.24 16.21
C GLY A 110 17.12 22.85 14.96
N PHE A 111 15.81 23.12 14.87
CA PHE A 111 14.96 22.72 13.74
C PHE A 111 15.55 23.14 12.38
N MET A 112 15.94 24.40 12.25
CA MET A 112 16.47 24.94 10.98
C MET A 112 17.81 24.31 10.59
N ASP A 113 18.63 23.93 11.57
CA ASP A 113 19.87 23.21 11.33
C ASP A 113 19.59 21.80 10.82
N GLN A 114 18.65 21.08 11.45
CA GLN A 114 18.23 19.75 11.02
C GLN A 114 17.63 19.75 9.60
N VAL A 115 16.83 20.76 9.26
CA VAL A 115 16.27 20.94 7.91
C VAL A 115 17.39 21.18 6.89
N ARG A 116 18.35 22.06 7.20
CA ARG A 116 19.50 22.31 6.33
C ARG A 116 20.32 21.03 6.12
N ASP A 117 20.65 20.31 7.18
CA ASP A 117 21.43 19.07 7.12
C ASP A 117 20.69 17.95 6.34
N LEU A 118 19.36 17.94 6.37
CA LEU A 118 18.54 17.06 5.54
C LEU A 118 18.63 17.45 4.06
N ARG A 119 18.50 18.74 3.74
CA ARG A 119 18.60 19.26 2.36
C ARG A 119 20.00 19.10 1.77
N ASP A 120 21.05 19.27 2.57
CA ASP A 120 22.42 19.09 2.10
C ASP A 120 22.69 17.63 1.70
N ARG A 121 22.16 16.66 2.48
CA ARG A 121 22.21 15.24 2.11
C ARG A 121 21.34 14.92 0.90
N SER A 122 20.17 15.56 0.76
CA SER A 122 19.27 15.30 -0.37
C SER A 122 19.84 15.75 -1.70
N ARG A 123 20.70 16.78 -1.72
CA ARG A 123 21.44 17.25 -2.92
C ARG A 123 22.41 16.21 -3.50
N GLU A 124 22.84 15.24 -2.69
CA GLU A 124 23.71 14.15 -3.14
C GLU A 124 22.93 12.95 -3.70
N ILE A 125 21.59 12.99 -3.66
CA ILE A 125 20.72 11.93 -4.16
C ILE A 125 20.35 12.21 -5.63
N PRO A 126 20.57 11.27 -6.57
CA PRO A 126 20.24 11.45 -7.98
C PRO A 126 18.74 11.63 -8.23
N ASP A 127 18.39 12.40 -9.26
CA ASP A 127 16.99 12.64 -9.66
C ASP A 127 16.23 11.34 -9.98
N GLU A 128 16.88 10.32 -10.57
CA GLU A 128 16.22 9.05 -10.86
C GLU A 128 15.72 8.34 -9.60
N TYR A 129 16.41 8.55 -8.46
CA TYR A 129 15.96 8.04 -7.18
C TYR A 129 14.72 8.79 -6.69
N PHE A 130 14.70 10.13 -6.83
CA PHE A 130 13.51 10.93 -6.49
C PHE A 130 12.30 10.59 -7.35
N VAL A 131 12.47 10.26 -8.64
CA VAL A 131 11.37 9.79 -9.49
C VAL A 131 10.73 8.53 -8.90
N CYS A 132 11.53 7.55 -8.47
CA CYS A 132 11.02 6.34 -7.84
C CYS A 132 10.34 6.67 -6.49
N LEU A 133 11.00 7.47 -5.65
CA LEU A 133 10.52 7.81 -4.32
C LEU A 133 9.21 8.62 -4.35
N VAL A 134 9.05 9.53 -5.31
CA VAL A 134 7.79 10.25 -5.56
C VAL A 134 6.71 9.29 -6.05
N GLY A 135 7.06 8.32 -6.91
CA GLY A 135 6.14 7.27 -7.33
C GLY A 135 5.63 6.42 -6.16
N ASP A 136 6.52 6.06 -5.24
CA ASP A 136 6.18 5.34 -4.01
C ASP A 136 5.26 6.20 -3.13
N MET A 137 5.63 7.47 -2.89
CA MET A 137 4.82 8.41 -2.11
C MET A 137 3.40 8.57 -2.66
N ILE A 138 3.25 8.75 -3.99
CA ILE A 138 1.94 8.87 -4.64
C ILE A 138 1.10 7.61 -4.44
N THR A 139 1.75 6.44 -4.46
CA THR A 139 1.08 5.15 -4.23
C THR A 139 0.62 5.04 -2.78
N GLU A 140 1.45 5.42 -1.80
CA GLU A 140 1.10 5.42 -0.38
C GLU A 140 -0.05 6.40 -0.05
N GLU A 141 -0.06 7.59 -0.66
CA GLU A 141 -1.13 8.59 -0.49
C GLU A 141 -2.50 8.14 -1.07
N ALA A 142 -2.52 7.10 -1.92
CA ALA A 142 -3.75 6.53 -2.44
C ALA A 142 -4.49 5.61 -1.45
N LEU A 143 -4.07 5.60 -0.17
CA LEU A 143 -4.61 4.75 0.91
C LEU A 143 -6.14 4.67 1.00
N PRO A 144 -6.93 5.75 0.82
CA PRO A 144 -8.40 5.64 0.81
C PRO A 144 -8.94 4.64 -0.24
N THR A 145 -8.23 4.50 -1.37
CA THR A 145 -8.56 3.52 -2.41
C THR A 145 -8.34 2.09 -1.91
N TYR A 146 -7.23 1.84 -1.20
CA TYR A 146 -6.89 0.50 -0.70
C TYR A 146 -7.81 0.06 0.42
N GLN A 147 -8.14 0.95 1.36
CA GLN A 147 -9.12 0.64 2.40
C GLN A 147 -10.51 0.38 1.81
N THR A 148 -10.93 1.16 0.81
CA THR A 148 -12.18 0.92 0.08
C THR A 148 -12.16 -0.46 -0.57
N MET A 149 -11.06 -0.82 -1.23
CA MET A 149 -10.89 -2.14 -1.85
C MET A 149 -11.02 -3.28 -0.84
N LEU A 150 -10.37 -3.19 0.34
CA LEU A 150 -10.55 -4.18 1.41
C LEU A 150 -12.01 -4.26 1.89
N ASN A 151 -12.70 -3.12 1.99
CA ASN A 151 -14.12 -3.06 2.34
C ASN A 151 -15.08 -3.49 1.22
N THR A 152 -14.58 -3.89 0.04
CA THR A 152 -15.38 -4.59 -0.98
C THR A 152 -15.29 -6.12 -0.88
N PHE A 153 -14.41 -6.66 -0.04
CA PHE A 153 -14.23 -8.11 0.07
C PHE A 153 -15.36 -8.77 0.87
N ASP A 154 -16.01 -9.73 0.23
CA ASP A 154 -17.06 -10.53 0.84
C ASP A 154 -16.55 -11.27 2.08
N GLY A 155 -17.27 -11.15 3.19
CA GLY A 155 -16.99 -11.85 4.44
C GLY A 155 -15.99 -11.18 5.38
N ILE A 156 -15.27 -10.13 4.95
CA ILE A 156 -14.31 -9.42 5.81
C ILE A 156 -14.53 -7.91 5.91
N ARG A 157 -15.35 -7.31 5.03
CA ARG A 157 -15.60 -5.87 5.00
C ARG A 157 -16.13 -5.32 6.33
N ASP A 158 -15.79 -4.07 6.62
CA ASP A 158 -16.38 -3.34 7.74
C ASP A 158 -17.74 -2.77 7.37
N GLU A 159 -18.81 -3.40 7.85
CA GLU A 159 -20.20 -3.03 7.53
C GLU A 159 -20.62 -1.65 8.09
N THR A 160 -19.93 -1.15 9.12
CA THR A 160 -20.36 0.07 9.83
C THR A 160 -19.29 1.16 9.89
N GLY A 161 -18.06 0.85 9.48
CA GLY A 161 -16.88 1.69 9.75
C GLY A 161 -16.38 1.60 11.19
N GLY A 162 -16.99 0.74 12.00
CA GLY A 162 -16.69 0.53 13.41
C GLY A 162 -17.04 -0.87 13.90
N SER A 163 -17.15 -1.85 13.00
CA SER A 163 -17.45 -3.22 13.36
C SER A 163 -16.38 -3.80 14.29
N PHE A 164 -16.82 -4.63 15.23
CA PHE A 164 -15.94 -5.33 16.18
C PHE A 164 -15.44 -6.68 15.66
N THR A 165 -15.75 -7.04 14.41
CA THR A 165 -15.18 -8.26 13.82
C THR A 165 -13.65 -8.12 13.73
N PRO A 166 -12.88 -9.20 13.98
CA PRO A 166 -11.42 -9.16 13.85
C PRO A 166 -10.96 -8.67 12.48
N TRP A 167 -11.70 -9.00 11.43
CA TRP A 167 -11.44 -8.53 10.06
C TRP A 167 -11.56 -7.01 9.89
N ALA A 168 -12.60 -6.40 10.48
CA ALA A 168 -12.80 -4.96 10.45
C ALA A 168 -11.77 -4.23 11.32
N ILE A 169 -11.45 -4.78 12.50
CA ILE A 169 -10.38 -4.28 13.36
C ILE A 169 -9.05 -4.29 12.62
N TRP A 170 -8.70 -5.40 11.98
CA TRP A 170 -7.50 -5.51 11.15
C TRP A 170 -7.48 -4.45 10.05
N THR A 171 -8.56 -4.31 9.29
CA THR A 171 -8.64 -3.35 8.17
C THR A 171 -8.38 -1.92 8.66
N ARG A 172 -9.00 -1.51 9.77
CA ARG A 172 -8.79 -0.16 10.33
C ARG A 172 -7.38 0.03 10.90
N ALA A 173 -6.86 -0.97 11.63
CA ALA A 173 -5.53 -0.89 12.22
C ALA A 173 -4.42 -0.90 11.16
N TRP A 174 -4.52 -1.78 10.15
CA TRP A 174 -3.62 -1.78 8.99
C TRP A 174 -3.66 -0.43 8.27
N THR A 175 -4.86 0.12 8.03
CA THR A 175 -4.98 1.46 7.42
C THR A 175 -4.28 2.53 8.26
N ALA A 176 -4.44 2.51 9.58
CA ALA A 176 -3.75 3.44 10.48
C ALA A 176 -2.23 3.26 10.44
N GLU A 177 -1.75 2.02 10.32
CA GLU A 177 -0.32 1.74 10.16
C GLU A 177 0.22 2.27 8.84
N GLU A 178 -0.45 2.02 7.70
CA GLU A 178 -0.05 2.46 6.35
C GLU A 178 -0.08 3.99 6.19
N ASN A 179 -1.01 4.69 6.85
CA ASN A 179 -1.11 6.16 6.76
C ASN A 179 0.22 6.86 7.10
N ARG A 180 1.00 6.27 8.01
CA ARG A 180 2.29 6.81 8.43
C ARG A 180 3.34 6.77 7.31
N HIS A 181 3.21 5.85 6.36
CA HIS A 181 4.14 5.72 5.23
C HIS A 181 4.03 6.94 4.31
N GLY A 182 2.81 7.24 3.85
CA GLY A 182 2.51 8.43 3.05
C GLY A 182 2.92 9.73 3.77
N ASP A 183 2.50 9.88 5.03
CA ASP A 183 2.82 11.06 5.85
C ASP A 183 4.33 11.34 5.95
N LEU A 184 5.14 10.30 6.14
CA LEU A 184 6.59 10.42 6.24
C LEU A 184 7.21 10.80 4.90
N LEU A 185 6.85 10.09 3.83
CA LEU A 185 7.41 10.31 2.50
C LEU A 185 7.05 11.70 1.97
N ASN A 186 5.80 12.13 2.14
CA ASN A 186 5.32 13.44 1.71
C ASN A 186 6.12 14.57 2.39
N LYS A 187 6.25 14.53 3.72
CA LYS A 187 7.01 15.53 4.48
C LYS A 187 8.50 15.50 4.15
N TYR A 188 9.08 14.32 4.00
CA TYR A 188 10.49 14.16 3.62
C TYR A 188 10.79 14.80 2.26
N ILE A 189 10.01 14.46 1.23
CA ILE A 189 10.17 15.00 -0.13
C ILE A 189 9.94 16.51 -0.14
N SER A 190 8.88 17.00 0.52
CA SER A 190 8.58 18.44 0.61
C SER A 190 9.74 19.20 1.26
N THR A 191 10.28 18.68 2.37
CA THR A 191 11.39 19.32 3.08
C THR A 191 12.68 19.32 2.24
N CYS A 192 12.91 18.28 1.43
CA CYS A 192 14.08 18.19 0.55
C CYS A 192 14.04 19.19 -0.62
N GLN A 193 12.84 19.57 -1.08
CA GLN A 193 12.63 20.29 -2.34
C GLN A 193 12.21 21.76 -2.14
N GLU A 194 11.87 22.17 -0.92
CA GLU A 194 11.67 23.58 -0.60
C GLU A 194 13.00 24.35 -0.64
N GLU A 195 13.04 25.47 -1.36
CA GLU A 195 14.17 26.42 -1.35
C GLU A 195 14.08 27.37 -0.15
#